data_AF-A0A2V5JVR7-F1
#
_entry.id   AF-A0A2V5JVR7-F1
#
_cell.length_a   1.000
_cell.length_b   1.000
_cell.length_c   1.000
_cell.angle_alpha   90.00
_cell.angle_beta   90.00
_cell.angle_gamma   90.00
#
_symmetry.space_group_name_H-M   'P 1'
#
loop_
_entity.id
_entity.type
_entity.pdbx_description
1 polymer ?
#
loop_
_entity_poly.entity_id
_entity_poly.type
_entity_poly.pdbx_seq_one_letter_code
_entity_poly.pdbx_strand_id
1 'polypeptide(L)'
;MLARARTEKHRLAVVVFGLINFESYFKGREAAERRRQSDRRLYPHLETTYKYFVSFHPDYRRNLIRLASMVNEELRRMVADLNRELEETENIQLRYSHALATADLSRAELLHPIDGWHASAAGHNVLAEAAFNELGPSLKFLGIK
;
A
#
# COMPACT_ATOMS: atom_id res chain seq x y z
N MET A 1 11.41 19.26 -7.37
CA MET A 1 11.35 18.19 -8.39
C MET A 1 10.48 18.61 -9.58
N LEU A 2 9.17 18.81 -9.41
CA LEU A 2 8.25 19.20 -10.50
C LEU A 2 8.61 20.54 -11.19
N ALA A 3 8.88 21.59 -10.41
CA ALA A 3 9.30 22.89 -10.95
C ALA A 3 10.58 22.77 -11.80
N ARG A 4 11.54 21.94 -11.35
CA ARG A 4 12.79 21.70 -12.06
C ARG A 4 12.57 20.91 -13.35
N ALA A 5 11.71 19.89 -13.32
CA ALA A 5 11.31 19.16 -14.52
C ALA A 5 10.67 20.08 -15.56
N ARG A 6 9.82 21.02 -15.15
CA ARG A 6 9.25 22.05 -16.04
C ARG A 6 10.32 22.92 -16.69
N THR A 7 11.28 23.41 -15.91
CA THR A 7 12.34 24.31 -16.43
C THR A 7 13.38 23.58 -17.30
N GLU A 8 13.82 22.39 -16.88
CA GLU A 8 14.88 21.63 -17.54
C GLU A 8 14.36 20.69 -18.65
N LYS A 9 13.04 20.56 -18.80
CA LYS A 9 12.36 19.69 -19.77
C LYS A 9 12.79 18.20 -19.73
N HIS A 10 13.35 17.72 -18.61
CA HIS A 10 13.63 16.30 -18.44
C HIS A 10 12.33 15.52 -18.18
N ARG A 11 12.27 14.25 -18.63
CA ARG A 11 11.11 13.39 -18.35
C ARG A 11 11.09 12.98 -16.88
N LEU A 12 9.94 13.14 -16.24
CA LEU A 12 9.70 12.78 -14.84
C LEU A 12 8.41 11.96 -14.74
N ALA A 13 8.51 10.73 -14.23
CA ALA A 13 7.36 9.93 -13.85
C ALA A 13 7.25 9.84 -12.33
N VAL A 14 6.06 10.12 -11.80
CA VAL A 14 5.72 9.99 -10.38
C VAL A 14 4.54 9.05 -10.26
N VAL A 15 4.69 7.99 -9.47
CA VAL A 15 3.61 7.05 -9.16
C VAL A 15 3.26 7.18 -7.68
N VAL A 16 2.02 7.53 -7.40
CA VAL A 16 1.44 7.57 -6.06
C VAL A 16 0.71 6.26 -5.83
N PHE A 17 1.28 5.40 -5.00
CA PHE A 17 0.62 4.17 -4.59
C PHE A 17 -0.38 4.46 -3.46
N GLY A 18 -1.58 3.90 -3.58
CA GLY A 18 -2.55 3.89 -2.49
C GLY A 18 -2.03 3.10 -1.28
N LEU A 19 -2.70 3.29 -0.14
CA LEU A 19 -2.52 2.48 1.06
C LEU A 19 -2.87 1.01 0.78
N ILE A 20 -2.23 0.12 1.53
CA ILE A 20 -2.40 -1.33 1.41
C ILE A 20 -3.85 -1.78 1.61
N ASN A 21 -4.18 -2.95 1.08
CA ASN A 21 -5.46 -3.60 1.27
C ASN A 21 -5.68 -4.04 2.74
N PHE A 22 -6.22 -3.15 3.57
CA PHE A 22 -6.51 -3.46 4.97
C PHE A 22 -7.55 -4.57 5.15
N GLU A 23 -8.49 -4.73 4.22
CA GLU A 23 -9.47 -5.83 4.29
C GLU A 23 -8.78 -7.18 4.15
N SER A 24 -7.95 -7.35 3.12
CA SER A 24 -7.19 -8.58 2.92
C SER A 24 -6.18 -8.78 4.07
N TYR A 25 -5.43 -7.74 4.44
CA TYR A 25 -4.50 -7.78 5.57
C TYR A 25 -5.16 -8.28 6.87
N PHE A 26 -6.36 -7.81 7.19
CA PHE A 26 -7.04 -8.24 8.41
C PHE A 26 -7.48 -9.70 8.38
N LYS A 27 -7.76 -10.28 7.20
CA LYS A 27 -7.98 -11.74 7.08
C LYS A 27 -6.71 -12.53 7.42
N GLY A 28 -5.54 -12.04 6.98
CA GLY A 28 -4.24 -12.59 7.37
C GLY A 28 -3.98 -12.48 8.86
N ARG A 29 -4.33 -11.32 9.44
CA ARG A 29 -4.19 -11.04 10.88
C ARG A 29 -5.06 -11.96 11.72
N GLU A 30 -6.31 -12.18 11.32
CA GLU A 30 -7.23 -13.13 11.99
C GLU A 30 -6.71 -14.57 11.93
N ALA A 31 -6.06 -14.95 10.82
CA ALA A 31 -5.42 -16.25 10.72
C ALA A 31 -4.21 -16.35 11.68
N ALA A 32 -3.40 -15.30 11.81
CA ALA A 32 -2.30 -15.25 12.79
C ALA A 32 -2.81 -15.31 14.25
N GLU A 33 -3.91 -14.61 14.55
CA GLU A 33 -4.59 -14.66 15.85
C GLU A 33 -5.05 -16.05 16.21
N ARG A 34 -5.73 -16.73 15.28
CA ARG A 34 -6.18 -18.12 15.48
C ARG A 34 -5.00 -19.07 15.69
N ARG A 35 -3.92 -18.93 14.91
CA ARG A 35 -2.70 -19.74 15.12
C ARG A 35 -2.11 -19.54 16.50
N ARG A 36 -2.05 -18.30 16.97
CA ARG A 36 -1.55 -17.99 18.31
C ARG A 36 -2.45 -18.52 19.42
N GLN A 37 -3.77 -18.52 19.25
CA GLN A 37 -4.70 -19.13 20.21
C GLN A 37 -4.39 -20.62 20.41
N SER A 38 -3.98 -21.33 19.36
CA SER A 38 -3.56 -22.72 19.43
C SER A 38 -2.13 -22.92 19.94
N ASP A 39 -1.20 -22.03 19.60
CA ASP A 39 0.18 -22.05 20.10
C ASP A 39 0.67 -20.63 20.43
N ARG A 40 0.77 -20.34 21.74
CA ARG A 40 1.16 -19.00 22.23
C ARG A 40 2.59 -18.60 21.90
N ARG A 41 3.43 -19.53 21.43
CA ARG A 41 4.80 -19.24 20.96
C ARG A 41 4.80 -18.55 19.60
N LEU A 42 3.74 -18.70 18.80
CA LEU A 42 3.58 -18.03 17.52
C LEU A 42 3.11 -16.59 17.73
N TYR A 43 3.68 -15.65 16.97
CA TYR A 43 3.34 -14.22 17.05
C TYR A 43 3.38 -13.65 18.48
N PRO A 44 4.51 -13.80 19.21
CA PRO A 44 4.62 -13.46 20.63
C PRO A 44 4.25 -12.01 20.97
N HIS A 45 4.35 -11.07 20.02
CA HIS A 45 4.05 -9.65 20.21
C HIS A 45 2.78 -9.18 19.51
N LEU A 46 1.93 -10.10 19.04
CA LEU A 46 0.66 -9.77 18.39
C LEU A 46 -0.22 -8.87 19.26
N GLU A 47 -0.41 -9.24 20.53
CA GLU A 47 -1.26 -8.48 21.45
C GLU A 47 -0.66 -7.11 21.81
N THR A 48 0.68 -6.97 21.71
CA THR A 48 1.35 -5.69 21.90
C THR A 48 0.91 -4.65 20.88
N THR A 49 0.59 -5.07 19.64
CA THR A 49 0.09 -4.17 18.60
C THR A 49 -1.18 -3.43 19.05
N TYR A 50 -2.07 -4.06 19.83
CA TYR A 50 -3.30 -3.43 20.30
C TYR A 50 -3.08 -2.30 21.30
N LYS A 51 -1.95 -2.30 22.01
CA LYS A 51 -1.61 -1.20 22.93
C LYS A 51 -1.31 0.09 22.19
N TYR A 52 -0.76 -0.01 20.97
CA TYR A 52 -0.36 1.13 20.16
C TYR A 52 -1.37 1.48 19.08
N PHE A 53 -2.08 0.48 18.54
CA PHE A 53 -3.04 0.62 17.45
C PHE A 53 -4.38 0.05 17.89
N VAL A 54 -5.13 0.87 18.63
CA VAL A 54 -6.51 0.52 19.02
C VAL A 54 -7.33 0.14 17.80
N SER A 55 -7.14 0.80 16.66
CA SER A 55 -7.81 0.51 15.39
C SER A 55 -7.60 -0.92 14.84
N PHE A 56 -6.61 -1.66 15.35
CA PHE A 56 -6.38 -3.06 14.94
C PHE A 56 -7.26 -4.05 15.71
N HIS A 57 -7.86 -3.64 16.83
CA HIS A 57 -8.81 -4.49 17.56
C HIS A 57 -9.95 -4.89 16.63
N PRO A 58 -10.43 -6.16 16.67
CA PRO A 58 -11.48 -6.66 15.79
C PRO A 58 -12.69 -5.70 15.66
N ASP A 59 -13.13 -5.12 16.77
CA ASP A 59 -14.28 -4.19 16.81
C ASP A 59 -14.09 -2.91 15.99
N TYR A 60 -12.84 -2.51 15.71
CA TYR A 60 -12.51 -1.27 15.00
C TYR A 60 -11.99 -1.48 13.57
N ARG A 61 -11.70 -2.73 13.17
CA ARG A 61 -11.11 -3.03 11.84
C ARG A 61 -11.94 -2.48 10.70
N ARG A 62 -13.27 -2.62 10.77
CA ARG A 62 -14.19 -2.10 9.75
C ARG A 62 -14.04 -0.59 9.55
N ASN A 63 -13.81 0.15 10.62
CA ASN A 63 -13.60 1.61 10.55
C ASN A 63 -12.25 1.93 9.91
N LEU A 64 -11.20 1.17 10.22
CA LEU A 64 -9.89 1.37 9.59
C LEU A 64 -9.91 1.01 8.10
N ILE A 65 -10.58 -0.08 7.72
CA ILE A 65 -10.79 -0.45 6.31
C ILE A 65 -11.48 0.70 5.58
N ARG A 66 -12.58 1.21 6.14
CA ARG A 66 -13.30 2.35 5.55
C ARG A 66 -12.42 3.60 5.44
N LEU A 67 -11.66 3.93 6.47
CA LEU A 67 -10.76 5.09 6.47
C LEU A 67 -9.69 4.95 5.38
N ALA A 68 -9.07 3.77 5.25
CA ALA A 68 -8.07 3.52 4.22
C ALA A 68 -8.66 3.67 2.81
N SER A 69 -9.88 3.17 2.58
CA SER A 69 -10.59 3.35 1.30
C SER A 69 -10.87 4.83 1.00
N MET A 70 -11.29 5.62 2.01
CA MET A 70 -11.51 7.05 1.84
C MET A 70 -10.20 7.78 1.49
N VAL A 71 -9.10 7.48 2.19
CA VAL A 71 -7.78 8.07 1.89
C VAL A 71 -7.31 7.72 0.48
N ASN A 72 -7.50 6.47 0.04
CA ASN A 72 -7.14 6.05 -1.31
C ASN A 72 -7.93 6.79 -2.39
N GLU A 73 -9.22 7.01 -2.17
CA GLU A 73 -10.05 7.79 -3.08
C GLU A 73 -9.63 9.26 -3.12
N GLU A 74 -9.30 9.86 -1.99
CA GLU A 74 -8.77 11.23 -1.95
C GLU A 74 -7.40 11.34 -2.62
N LEU A 75 -6.49 10.37 -2.43
CA LEU A 75 -5.22 10.30 -3.16
C LEU A 75 -5.43 10.25 -4.68
N ARG A 76 -6.39 9.42 -5.13
CA ARG A 76 -6.75 9.31 -6.54
C ARG A 76 -7.28 10.64 -7.09
N ARG A 77 -8.16 11.33 -6.35
CA ARG A 77 -8.70 12.65 -6.72
C ARG A 77 -7.62 13.70 -6.79
N MET A 78 -6.76 13.80 -5.78
CA MET A 78 -5.64 14.76 -5.77
C MET A 78 -4.72 14.54 -6.97
N VAL A 79 -4.42 13.30 -7.33
CA VAL A 79 -3.64 13.02 -8.56
C VAL A 79 -4.39 13.44 -9.82
N ALA A 80 -5.70 13.22 -9.91
CA ALA A 80 -6.50 13.65 -11.05
C ALA A 80 -6.54 15.19 -11.17
N ASP A 81 -6.69 15.89 -10.04
CA ASP A 81 -6.74 17.35 -9.99
C ASP A 81 -5.39 17.96 -10.38
N LEU A 82 -4.30 17.43 -9.81
CA LEU A 82 -2.94 17.85 -10.18
C LEU A 82 -2.63 17.58 -11.65
N ASN A 83 -3.11 16.47 -12.22
CA ASN A 83 -2.93 16.23 -13.66
C ASN A 83 -3.62 17.29 -14.52
N ARG A 84 -4.79 17.83 -14.12
CA ARG A 84 -5.43 18.95 -14.82
C ARG A 84 -4.57 20.22 -14.79
N GLU A 85 -3.89 20.48 -13.67
CA GLU A 85 -2.93 21.59 -13.54
C GLU A 85 -1.61 21.38 -14.33
N LEU A 86 -1.35 20.15 -14.74
CA LEU A 86 -0.16 19.74 -15.47
C LEU A 86 -0.41 19.54 -16.98
N GLU A 87 -1.62 19.77 -17.50
CA GLU A 87 -2.02 19.41 -18.88
C GLU A 87 -1.08 19.93 -19.98
N GLU A 88 -0.46 21.11 -19.78
CA GLU A 88 0.49 21.69 -20.74
C GLU A 88 1.92 21.15 -20.62
N THR A 89 2.20 20.25 -19.66
CA THR A 89 3.55 19.76 -19.35
C THR A 89 3.76 18.31 -19.84
N GLU A 90 4.15 18.13 -21.10
CA GLU A 90 4.33 16.81 -21.72
C GLU A 90 5.45 15.95 -21.11
N ASN A 91 6.40 16.58 -20.39
CA ASN A 91 7.55 15.90 -19.81
C ASN A 91 7.31 15.41 -18.36
N ILE A 92 6.10 15.57 -17.81
CA ILE A 92 5.74 15.05 -16.49
C ILE A 92 4.56 14.09 -16.61
N GLN A 93 4.70 12.90 -16.03
CA GLN A 93 3.60 11.95 -15.85
C GLN A 93 3.37 11.73 -14.37
N LEU A 94 2.17 12.08 -13.88
CA LEU A 94 1.72 11.78 -12.52
C LEU A 94 0.62 10.71 -12.58
N ARG A 95 0.82 9.57 -11.91
CA ARG A 95 -0.13 8.46 -11.89
C ARG A 95 -0.49 8.07 -10.48
N TYR A 96 -1.76 7.74 -10.27
CA TYR A 96 -2.20 7.03 -9.08
C TYR A 96 -2.28 5.55 -9.41
N SER A 97 -1.83 4.69 -8.49
CA SER A 97 -1.88 3.23 -8.64
C SER A 97 -2.57 2.58 -7.45
N HIS A 98 -3.50 1.67 -7.76
CA HIS A 98 -4.22 0.86 -6.78
C HIS A 98 -3.48 -0.44 -6.40
N ALA A 99 -2.28 -0.71 -6.94
CA ALA A 99 -1.60 -2.01 -6.78
C ALA A 99 -1.54 -2.50 -5.32
N LEU A 100 -1.14 -1.63 -4.40
CA LEU A 100 -1.03 -2.00 -2.99
C LEU A 100 -2.41 -2.15 -2.34
N ALA A 101 -3.39 -1.36 -2.79
CA ALA A 101 -4.77 -1.40 -2.31
C ALA A 101 -5.54 -2.66 -2.76
N THR A 102 -5.02 -3.39 -3.76
CA THR A 102 -5.62 -4.63 -4.27
C THR A 102 -4.77 -5.87 -4.02
N ALA A 103 -3.51 -5.72 -3.58
CA ALA A 103 -2.63 -6.81 -3.22
C ALA A 103 -3.26 -7.72 -2.15
N ASP A 104 -3.12 -9.04 -2.32
CA ASP A 104 -3.68 -10.03 -1.40
C ASP A 104 -2.69 -10.36 -0.26
N LEU A 105 -3.01 -9.89 0.94
CA LEU A 105 -2.30 -10.13 2.19
C LEU A 105 -3.10 -11.03 3.16
N SER A 106 -4.05 -11.82 2.64
CA SER A 106 -5.02 -12.60 3.45
C SER A 106 -4.44 -13.80 4.17
N ARG A 107 -3.15 -14.09 3.97
CA ARG A 107 -2.43 -15.23 4.53
C ARG A 107 -1.56 -14.83 5.71
N ALA A 108 -1.63 -15.58 6.80
CA ALA A 108 -0.85 -15.32 8.01
C ALA A 108 0.68 -15.38 7.80
N GLU A 109 1.16 -16.12 6.80
CA GLU A 109 2.60 -16.20 6.47
C GLU A 109 3.14 -14.91 5.84
N LEU A 110 2.25 -14.08 5.30
CA LEU A 110 2.61 -12.77 4.74
C LEU A 110 2.84 -11.71 5.83
N LEU A 111 2.54 -12.06 7.09
CA LEU A 111 2.73 -11.22 8.26
C LEU A 111 3.96 -11.67 9.05
N HIS A 112 4.66 -10.73 9.64
CA HIS A 112 5.90 -10.96 10.35
C HIS A 112 5.65 -11.91 11.55
N PRO A 113 6.45 -12.97 11.73
CA PRO A 113 6.16 -14.04 12.68
C PRO A 113 6.26 -13.62 14.16
N ILE A 114 6.80 -12.43 14.44
CA ILE A 114 6.94 -11.90 15.80
C ILE A 114 5.69 -11.10 16.21
N ASP A 115 5.25 -10.15 15.38
CA ASP A 115 4.22 -9.17 15.74
C ASP A 115 2.91 -9.37 14.98
N GLY A 116 2.89 -10.22 13.95
CA GLY A 116 1.76 -10.44 13.06
C GLY A 116 1.27 -9.17 12.37
N TRP A 117 2.08 -8.11 12.33
CA TRP A 117 1.72 -6.78 11.83
C TRP A 117 2.54 -6.42 10.60
N HIS A 118 3.85 -6.30 10.74
CA HIS A 118 4.67 -5.92 9.60
C HIS A 118 4.59 -7.00 8.52
N ALA A 119 4.84 -6.62 7.27
CA ALA A 119 4.97 -7.62 6.22
C ALA A 119 6.15 -8.56 6.56
N SER A 120 5.98 -9.86 6.37
CA SER A 120 7.11 -10.79 6.34
C SER A 120 7.93 -10.57 5.06
N ALA A 121 9.04 -11.28 4.90
CA ALA A 121 9.76 -11.29 3.61
C ALA A 121 8.84 -11.70 2.44
N ALA A 122 7.98 -12.70 2.65
CA ALA A 122 7.00 -13.11 1.65
C ALA A 122 5.93 -12.04 1.41
N GLY A 123 5.46 -11.36 2.46
CA GLY A 123 4.55 -10.22 2.33
C GLY A 123 5.15 -9.05 1.55
N HIS A 124 6.43 -8.75 1.81
CA HIS A 124 7.19 -7.75 1.05
C HIS A 124 7.31 -8.12 -0.43
N ASN A 125 7.54 -9.39 -0.75
CA ASN A 125 7.58 -9.84 -2.15
C ASN A 125 6.25 -9.61 -2.87
N VAL A 126 5.11 -9.91 -2.24
CA VAL A 126 3.77 -9.66 -2.81
C VAL A 126 3.57 -8.17 -3.08
N LEU A 127 3.92 -7.31 -2.12
CA LEU A 127 3.78 -5.85 -2.27
C LEU A 127 4.73 -5.29 -3.34
N ALA A 128 5.96 -5.79 -3.39
CA ALA A 128 6.96 -5.40 -4.37
C ALA A 128 6.56 -5.80 -5.78
N GLU A 129 6.06 -7.02 -5.96
CA GLU A 129 5.54 -7.51 -7.25
C GLU A 129 4.35 -6.67 -7.72
N ALA A 130 3.38 -6.41 -6.84
CA ALA A 130 2.23 -5.55 -7.15
C ALA A 130 2.69 -4.14 -7.57
N ALA A 131 3.61 -3.53 -6.83
CA ALA A 131 4.14 -2.21 -7.16
C ALA A 131 4.91 -2.22 -8.49
N PHE A 132 5.78 -3.21 -8.71
CA PHE A 132 6.62 -3.32 -9.88
C PHE A 132 5.80 -3.50 -11.16
N ASN A 133 4.77 -4.34 -11.14
CA ASN A 133 3.87 -4.56 -12.27
C ASN A 133 3.17 -3.25 -12.73
N GLU A 134 2.93 -2.32 -11.81
CA GLU A 134 2.31 -1.04 -12.09
C GLU A 134 3.27 0.04 -12.63
N LEU A 135 4.59 -0.19 -12.56
CA LEU A 135 5.60 0.73 -13.07
C LEU A 135 5.69 0.72 -14.61
N GLY A 136 5.21 -0.32 -15.29
CA GLY A 136 5.36 -0.49 -16.74
C GLY A 136 5.05 0.76 -17.58
N PRO A 137 3.86 1.40 -17.42
CA PRO A 137 3.55 2.62 -18.16
C PRO A 137 4.48 3.80 -17.84
N SER A 138 4.96 3.90 -16.60
CA SER A 138 5.89 4.94 -16.16
C SER A 138 7.30 4.73 -16.71
N LEU A 139 7.77 3.48 -16.75
CA LEU A 139 9.05 3.12 -17.38
C LEU A 139 9.02 3.42 -18.88
N LYS A 140 7.92 3.05 -19.56
CA LYS A 140 7.71 3.39 -20.97
C LYS A 140 7.72 4.90 -21.22
N PHE A 141 7.07 5.69 -20.36
CA PHE A 141 7.11 7.16 -20.44
C PHE A 141 8.54 7.70 -20.34
N LEU A 142 9.34 7.15 -19.42
CA LEU A 142 10.75 7.48 -19.27
C LEU A 142 11.66 6.96 -20.39
N GLY A 143 11.16 6.14 -21.31
CA GLY A 143 11.95 5.52 -22.38
C GLY A 143 12.80 4.33 -21.92
N ILE A 144 12.49 3.78 -20.75
CA ILE A 144 13.15 2.59 -20.19
C ILE A 144 12.38 1.36 -20.66
N LYS A 145 13.10 0.38 -21.23
CA LYS A 145 12.55 -0.90 -21.70
C LYS A 145 12.79 -2.00 -20.68
#